data_AF-W2TH74-F1
#
_entry.id   AF-W2TH74-F1
#
_cell.length_a   1.000
_cell.length_b   1.000
_cell.length_c   1.000
_cell.angle_alpha   90.00
_cell.angle_beta   90.00
_cell.angle_gamma   90.00
#
_symmetry.space_group_name_H-M   'P 1'
#
loop_
_entity.id
_entity.type
_entity.pdbx_description
1 polymer ?
#
loop_
_entity_poly.entity_id
_entity_poly.type
_entity_poly.pdbx_seq_one_letter_code
_entity_poly.pdbx_strand_id
1 'polypeptide(L)'
;MRVSAVTYVRARSFLSSLFGKSKSTSEGDATKLTKQQQEKLLTILPGLRTDAPKSKREEEVGSYEAADILDYQLDMDSIRARGLLKYRYNYEPSVNVRDTVLKTAREIFPAKDEGPSDIPQIQLTDNTLKAKIITTLSEKMRHCPTNARLMHIKSVQDLIDFYEEPVKNITEYTKLARQESKPMNIYMLENARRFHPEDIDAWHGGITAFPGSGGKVISLRNKRLLRQFQPKADWYDYEDQTFDYNRPDKDMPWDSEIARRMDRYPEKRFDLKSRQFIRSK
;
A
#
# COMPACT_ATOMS: atom_id res chain seq x y z
N MET A 1 -3.65 26.83 16.92
CA MET A 1 -3.98 27.57 15.68
C MET A 1 -2.70 27.80 14.90
N ARG A 2 -2.49 27.06 13.81
CA ARG A 2 -1.37 27.28 12.88
C ARG A 2 -1.92 27.30 11.46
N VAL A 3 -1.55 28.37 10.76
CA VAL A 3 -2.11 28.86 9.52
C VAL A 3 -1.61 28.00 8.35
N SER A 4 -2.53 27.37 7.62
CA SER A 4 -2.24 26.70 6.35
C SER A 4 -2.01 27.75 5.27
N ALA A 5 -0.77 27.87 4.78
CA ALA A 5 -0.47 28.65 3.59
C ALA A 5 -0.99 27.91 2.35
N VAL A 6 -2.25 28.15 2.01
CA VAL A 6 -2.82 27.78 0.70
C VAL A 6 -2.42 28.88 -0.27
N THR A 7 -1.43 28.61 -1.12
CA THR A 7 -1.12 29.47 -2.26
C THR A 7 -2.18 29.28 -3.34
N TYR A 8 -3.28 30.03 -3.24
CA TYR A 8 -4.18 30.26 -4.37
C TYR A 8 -3.44 31.09 -5.42
N VAL A 9 -2.97 30.46 -6.49
CA VAL A 9 -2.58 31.18 -7.70
C VAL A 9 -3.86 31.67 -8.36
N ARG A 10 -4.28 32.90 -8.03
CA ARG A 10 -5.25 33.65 -8.83
C ARG A 10 -4.65 33.80 -10.23
N ALA A 11 -5.19 33.08 -11.21
CA ALA A 11 -4.99 33.42 -12.61
C ALA A 11 -5.51 34.85 -12.80
N ARG A 12 -4.59 35.82 -12.88
CA ARG A 12 -4.93 37.17 -13.28
C ARG A 12 -5.50 37.11 -14.70
N SER A 13 -6.61 37.82 -14.87
CA SER A 13 -7.39 37.94 -16.08
C SER A 13 -6.55 38.33 -17.30
N PHE A 14 -6.35 37.40 -18.24
CA PHE A 14 -5.87 37.73 -19.58
C PHE A 14 -6.99 38.24 -20.52
N LEU A 15 -8.24 38.31 -20.03
CA LEU A 15 -9.39 38.80 -20.81
C LEU A 15 -9.73 40.28 -20.56
N SER A 16 -9.11 40.93 -19.57
CA SER A 16 -9.41 42.34 -19.26
C SER A 16 -8.80 43.35 -20.25
N SER A 17 -7.94 42.90 -21.19
CA SER A 17 -7.36 43.78 -22.22
C SER A 17 -8.16 43.83 -23.52
N LEU A 18 -9.20 43.01 -23.69
CA LEU A 18 -10.04 42.99 -24.90
C LEU A 18 -11.26 43.93 -24.81
N PHE A 19 -11.62 44.37 -23.60
CA PHE A 19 -12.69 45.35 -23.39
C PHE A 19 -12.08 46.65 -22.87
N GLY A 20 -11.65 47.49 -23.81
CA GLY A 20 -11.30 48.88 -23.52
C GLY A 20 -12.50 49.60 -22.90
N LYS A 21 -12.28 50.27 -21.77
CA LYS A 21 -13.26 51.14 -21.11
C LYS A 21 -13.64 52.29 -22.06
N SER A 22 -14.85 52.29 -22.58
CA SER A 22 -15.58 53.50 -22.95
C SER A 22 -16.82 53.60 -22.05
N LYS A 23 -16.98 54.75 -21.39
CA LYS A 23 -18.06 55.01 -20.44
C LYS A 23 -19.24 55.67 -21.18
N SER A 24 -20.44 55.21 -20.81
CA SER A 24 -21.81 55.74 -21.05
C SER A 24 -22.32 55.86 -22.49
N THR A 25 -23.37 55.09 -22.82
CA THR A 25 -24.77 55.57 -22.98
C THR A 25 -25.75 54.41 -23.21
N SER A 26 -26.95 54.58 -22.65
CA SER A 26 -28.30 54.05 -22.97
C SER A 26 -28.50 52.67 -23.62
N GLU A 27 -29.52 52.00 -23.09
CA GLU A 27 -30.20 50.80 -23.58
C GLU A 27 -30.51 50.82 -25.09
N GLY A 28 -30.34 49.66 -25.72
CA GLY A 28 -30.84 49.37 -27.06
C GLY A 28 -29.82 49.57 -28.17
N ASP A 29 -28.81 48.68 -28.25
CA ASP A 29 -28.31 48.15 -29.53
C ASP A 29 -27.31 47.01 -29.27
N ALA A 30 -27.65 45.81 -29.74
CA ALA A 30 -26.77 44.65 -29.69
C ALA A 30 -25.57 44.88 -30.64
N THR A 31 -24.47 45.39 -30.09
CA THR A 31 -23.21 45.55 -30.79
C THR A 31 -22.68 44.19 -31.25
N LYS A 32 -22.91 43.88 -32.53
CA LYS A 32 -22.32 42.71 -33.18
C LYS A 32 -20.80 42.82 -33.12
N LEU A 33 -20.16 41.82 -32.55
CA LEU A 33 -18.70 41.68 -32.51
C LEU A 33 -18.12 41.91 -33.91
N THR A 34 -17.09 42.75 -34.01
CA THR A 34 -16.42 43.00 -35.29
C THR A 34 -15.82 41.71 -35.83
N LYS A 35 -15.76 41.54 -37.16
CA LYS A 35 -15.23 40.33 -37.81
C LYS A 35 -13.83 39.95 -37.30
N GLN A 36 -12.99 40.94 -37.01
CA GLN A 36 -11.66 40.75 -36.44
C GLN A 36 -11.68 40.19 -35.01
N GLN A 37 -12.68 40.56 -34.20
CA GLN A 37 -12.85 39.98 -32.86
C GLN A 37 -13.38 38.55 -32.94
N GLN A 38 -14.25 38.26 -33.91
CA GLN A 38 -14.74 36.90 -34.17
C GLN A 38 -13.61 35.98 -34.64
N GLU A 39 -12.75 36.44 -35.56
CA GLU A 39 -11.59 35.68 -36.05
C GLU A 39 -10.57 35.42 -34.93
N LYS A 40 -10.32 36.40 -34.05
CA LYS A 40 -9.47 36.20 -32.86
C LYS A 40 -10.06 35.22 -31.86
N LEU A 41 -11.39 35.11 -31.76
CA LEU A 41 -12.03 34.09 -30.94
C LEU A 41 -11.94 32.71 -31.59
N LEU A 42 -12.11 32.63 -32.91
CA LEU A 42 -11.97 31.40 -33.68
C LEU A 42 -10.54 30.83 -33.63
N THR A 43 -9.51 31.66 -33.45
CA THR A 43 -8.13 31.16 -33.24
C THR A 43 -7.85 30.68 -31.82
N ILE A 44 -8.62 31.12 -30.82
CA ILE A 44 -8.46 30.73 -29.40
C ILE A 44 -9.31 29.48 -29.06
N LEU A 45 -10.47 29.32 -29.70
CA LEU A 45 -11.41 28.21 -29.48
C LEU A 45 -10.84 26.79 -29.68
N PRO A 46 -9.88 26.51 -30.59
CA PRO A 46 -9.30 25.17 -30.75
C PRO A 46 -8.55 24.69 -29.51
N GLY A 47 -8.05 25.61 -28.66
CA GLY A 47 -7.39 25.29 -27.40
C GLY A 47 -8.34 25.04 -26.21
N LEU A 48 -9.65 25.33 -26.37
CA LEU A 48 -10.67 25.18 -25.34
C LEU A 48 -11.62 23.99 -25.58
N ARG A 49 -11.74 23.54 -26.83
CA ARG A 49 -12.70 22.49 -27.27
C ARG A 49 -12.10 21.10 -27.45
N THR A 50 -10.86 20.87 -27.03
CA THR A 50 -10.31 19.51 -27.05
C THR A 50 -10.71 18.80 -25.76
N ASP A 51 -11.70 17.91 -25.87
CA ASP A 51 -11.96 16.82 -24.91
C ASP A 51 -10.86 15.73 -24.94
N ALA A 52 -9.77 15.99 -25.66
CA ALA A 52 -8.57 15.16 -25.62
C ALA A 52 -7.81 15.41 -24.32
N PRO A 53 -7.33 14.36 -23.62
CA PRO A 53 -6.58 14.53 -22.39
C PRO A 53 -5.36 15.41 -22.68
N LYS A 54 -5.25 16.55 -22.00
CA LYS A 54 -4.03 17.37 -21.99
C LYS A 54 -2.85 16.44 -21.71
N SER A 55 -1.97 16.26 -22.69
CA SER A 55 -0.65 15.68 -22.45
C SER A 55 0.00 16.54 -21.37
N LYS A 56 0.16 15.97 -20.17
CA LYS A 56 0.92 16.60 -19.10
C LYS A 56 2.27 16.97 -19.70
N ARG A 57 2.69 18.23 -19.57
CA ARG A 57 4.09 18.58 -19.78
C ARG A 57 4.90 17.68 -18.85
N GLU A 58 5.76 16.86 -19.43
CA GLU A 58 6.80 16.16 -18.71
C GLU A 58 7.75 17.23 -18.16
N GLU A 59 7.42 17.77 -16.98
CA GLU A 59 8.50 18.02 -16.04
C GLU A 59 9.08 16.62 -15.77
N GLU A 60 10.39 16.46 -16.01
CA GLU A 60 11.13 15.27 -15.61
C GLU A 60 11.11 15.14 -14.08
N VAL A 61 9.97 14.71 -13.56
CA VAL A 61 9.88 14.08 -12.26
C VAL A 61 10.55 12.73 -12.49
N GLY A 62 11.84 12.69 -12.16
CA GLY A 62 12.73 11.54 -12.39
C GLY A 62 11.96 10.25 -12.25
N SER A 63 11.94 9.47 -13.35
CA SER A 63 11.16 8.26 -13.53
C SER A 63 10.99 7.53 -12.21
N TYR A 64 9.81 7.62 -11.59
CA TYR A 64 9.45 6.62 -10.60
C TYR A 64 9.60 5.29 -11.31
N GLU A 65 10.37 4.38 -10.71
CA GLU A 65 10.61 2.99 -11.11
C GLU A 65 9.26 2.33 -11.46
N ALA A 66 8.75 2.60 -12.66
CA ALA A 66 7.44 2.16 -13.13
C ALA A 66 7.49 0.67 -13.49
N ALA A 67 8.68 0.20 -13.87
CA ALA A 67 8.99 -1.20 -14.10
C ALA A 67 8.77 -2.05 -12.83
N ASP A 68 9.21 -1.58 -11.66
CA ASP A 68 8.99 -2.29 -10.39
C ASP A 68 7.50 -2.40 -10.05
N ILE A 69 6.64 -1.49 -10.52
CA ILE A 69 5.18 -1.50 -10.28
C ILE A 69 4.51 -2.71 -10.92
N LEU A 70 5.06 -3.22 -12.03
CA LEU A 70 4.44 -4.26 -12.84
C LEU A 70 4.78 -5.69 -12.35
N ASP A 71 5.93 -5.88 -11.72
CA ASP A 71 6.37 -7.20 -11.21
C ASP A 71 6.00 -7.47 -9.73
N TYR A 72 5.33 -6.55 -9.05
CA TYR A 72 4.84 -6.78 -7.69
C TYR A 72 3.65 -7.75 -7.68
N GLN A 73 3.93 -9.04 -7.59
CA GLN A 73 2.95 -10.01 -7.10
C GLN A 73 2.56 -9.61 -5.68
N LEU A 74 1.29 -9.25 -5.48
CA LEU A 74 0.77 -8.94 -4.16
C LEU A 74 0.87 -10.20 -3.28
N ASP A 75 1.72 -10.16 -2.26
CA ASP A 75 1.72 -11.21 -1.23
C ASP A 75 0.46 -11.05 -0.36
N MET A 76 -0.59 -11.75 -0.77
CA MET A 76 -1.88 -11.80 -0.09
C MET A 76 -1.74 -12.30 1.35
N ASP A 77 -0.79 -13.18 1.62
CA ASP A 77 -0.56 -13.72 2.96
C ASP A 77 0.06 -12.66 3.87
N SER A 78 0.96 -11.81 3.37
CA SER A 78 1.48 -10.67 4.15
C SER A 78 0.38 -9.67 4.57
N ILE A 79 -0.62 -9.46 3.69
CA ILE A 79 -1.77 -8.60 3.97
C ILE A 79 -2.71 -9.28 4.97
N ARG A 80 -2.88 -10.60 4.86
CA ARG A 80 -3.67 -11.40 5.80
C ARG A 80 -2.98 -11.60 7.16
N ALA A 81 -1.68 -11.59 7.22
CA ALA A 81 -0.96 -11.69 8.48
C ALA A 81 -1.12 -10.39 9.30
N ARG A 82 -1.28 -9.24 8.62
CA ARG A 82 -1.38 -7.92 9.26
C ARG A 82 -2.54 -7.86 10.28
N GLY A 83 -2.18 -7.53 11.52
CA GLY A 83 -3.11 -7.33 12.63
C GLY A 83 -3.67 -8.61 13.25
N LEU A 84 -3.34 -9.78 12.72
CA LEU A 84 -3.80 -11.07 13.23
C LEU A 84 -2.64 -11.96 13.69
N LEU A 85 -1.62 -12.11 12.85
CA LEU A 85 -0.43 -12.92 13.16
C LEU A 85 0.69 -12.04 13.71
N LYS A 86 1.61 -12.68 14.46
CA LYS A 86 2.77 -12.02 15.09
C LYS A 86 3.70 -11.40 14.05
N TYR A 87 3.89 -12.09 12.93
CA TYR A 87 4.82 -11.72 11.87
C TYR A 87 4.10 -11.68 10.53
N ARG A 88 4.51 -10.74 9.66
CA ARG A 88 3.96 -10.58 8.30
C ARG A 88 4.69 -11.41 7.25
N TYR A 89 5.88 -11.89 7.59
CA TYR A 89 6.77 -12.65 6.74
C TYR A 89 6.91 -14.08 7.25
N ASN A 90 7.37 -14.95 6.37
CA ASN A 90 7.80 -16.30 6.73
C ASN A 90 9.25 -16.29 7.18
N TYR A 91 9.56 -17.06 8.22
CA TYR A 91 10.92 -17.29 8.68
C TYR A 91 11.20 -18.78 8.62
N GLU A 92 12.24 -19.13 7.87
CA GLU A 92 12.78 -20.49 7.80
C GLU A 92 14.15 -20.51 8.47
N PRO A 93 14.33 -21.34 9.51
CA PRO A 93 15.60 -21.42 10.22
C PRO A 93 16.68 -21.95 9.28
N SER A 94 17.85 -21.30 9.29
CA SER A 94 19.00 -21.82 8.55
C SER A 94 19.60 -23.04 9.26
N VAL A 95 20.24 -23.95 8.53
CA VAL A 95 20.86 -25.15 9.13
C VAL A 95 21.91 -24.78 10.19
N ASN A 96 22.54 -23.60 10.06
CA ASN A 96 23.64 -23.14 10.90
C ASN A 96 23.20 -22.14 11.99
N VAL A 97 21.91 -22.11 12.39
CA VAL A 97 21.40 -21.18 13.41
C VAL A 97 22.25 -21.24 14.68
N ARG A 98 22.47 -22.43 15.25
CA ARG A 98 23.26 -22.63 16.48
C ARG A 98 24.63 -21.98 16.39
N ASP A 99 25.37 -22.29 15.33
CA ASP A 99 26.72 -21.79 15.13
C ASP A 99 26.75 -20.27 14.98
N THR A 100 25.78 -19.69 14.26
CA THR A 100 25.70 -18.24 14.09
C THR A 100 25.42 -17.53 15.41
N VAL A 101 24.52 -18.06 16.24
CA VAL A 101 24.22 -17.53 17.56
C VAL A 101 25.45 -17.63 18.47
N LEU A 102 26.10 -18.79 18.53
CA LEU A 102 27.30 -18.99 19.35
C LEU A 102 28.47 -18.10 18.91
N LYS A 103 28.68 -17.91 17.60
CA LYS A 103 29.70 -16.99 17.06
C LYS A 103 29.41 -15.54 17.47
N THR A 104 28.17 -15.06 17.29
CA THR A 104 27.80 -13.70 17.67
C THR A 104 27.89 -13.45 19.17
N ALA A 105 27.52 -14.45 19.99
CA ALA A 105 27.67 -14.40 21.43
C ALA A 105 29.14 -14.22 21.83
N ARG A 106 30.05 -15.05 21.28
CA ARG A 106 31.50 -14.95 21.55
C ARG A 106 32.11 -13.61 21.13
N GLU A 107 31.64 -13.01 20.04
CA GLU A 107 32.10 -11.70 19.56
C GLU A 107 31.73 -10.56 20.53
N ILE A 108 30.58 -10.67 21.21
CA ILE A 108 30.01 -9.58 22.03
C ILE A 108 30.30 -9.76 23.52
N PHE A 109 30.38 -10.99 24.01
CA PHE A 109 30.78 -11.23 25.39
C PHE A 109 32.23 -10.81 25.56
N PRO A 110 32.55 -9.89 26.50
CA PRO A 110 33.93 -9.55 26.78
C PRO A 110 34.65 -10.83 27.20
N ALA A 111 35.82 -11.08 26.62
CA ALA A 111 36.74 -12.12 27.04
C ALA A 111 37.14 -11.88 28.50
N LYS A 112 36.30 -12.30 29.43
CA LYS A 112 36.73 -12.60 30.79
C LYS A 112 37.23 -14.03 30.74
N ASP A 113 38.53 -14.15 31.00
CA ASP A 113 39.21 -15.38 31.34
C ASP A 113 38.32 -16.22 32.27
N GLU A 114 38.37 -17.54 32.07
CA GLU A 114 37.47 -18.57 32.63
C GLU A 114 36.22 -18.80 31.77
N GLY A 115 36.42 -19.54 30.67
CA GLY A 115 35.33 -20.15 29.94
C GLY A 115 34.53 -21.08 30.86
N PRO A 116 33.20 -20.93 30.94
CA PRO A 116 32.37 -22.03 31.36
C PRO A 116 32.14 -22.91 30.12
N SER A 117 32.29 -24.22 30.28
CA SER A 117 32.17 -25.24 29.24
C SER A 117 30.84 -25.24 28.47
N ASP A 118 29.88 -24.36 28.75
CA ASP A 118 28.58 -24.27 28.08
C ASP A 118 28.15 -22.81 27.83
N ILE A 119 28.67 -22.19 26.76
CA ILE A 119 28.15 -20.92 26.19
C ILE A 119 26.62 -20.86 26.09
N PRO A 120 25.89 -21.93 25.68
CA PRO A 120 24.43 -21.89 25.64
C PRO A 120 23.75 -21.62 26.99
N GLN A 121 24.40 -21.92 28.12
CA GLN A 121 23.81 -21.74 29.45
C GLN A 121 24.07 -20.34 30.04
N ILE A 122 24.79 -19.46 29.34
CA ILE A 122 25.10 -18.12 29.81
C ILE A 122 23.81 -17.30 29.92
N GLN A 123 23.55 -16.77 31.11
CA GLN A 123 22.40 -15.90 31.37
C GLN A 123 22.63 -14.47 30.86
N LEU A 124 21.64 -13.94 30.16
CA LEU A 124 21.59 -12.59 29.59
C LEU A 124 20.97 -11.61 30.59
N THR A 125 21.68 -11.33 31.68
CA THR A 125 21.22 -10.40 32.74
C THR A 125 21.41 -8.93 32.36
N ASP A 126 22.48 -8.60 31.63
CA ASP A 126 22.74 -7.24 31.16
C ASP A 126 21.90 -6.92 29.92
N ASN A 127 20.97 -5.98 30.08
CA ASN A 127 20.07 -5.52 29.03
C ASN A 127 20.83 -4.88 27.84
N THR A 128 21.98 -4.25 28.08
CA THR A 128 22.75 -3.60 27.01
C THR A 128 23.43 -4.62 26.11
N LEU A 129 24.02 -5.67 26.70
CA LEU A 129 24.59 -6.80 25.97
C LEU A 129 23.50 -7.60 25.25
N LYS A 130 22.39 -7.88 25.94
CA LYS A 130 21.23 -8.57 25.35
C LYS A 130 20.70 -7.83 24.12
N ALA A 131 20.53 -6.51 24.22
CA ALA A 131 20.06 -5.71 23.10
C ALA A 131 21.03 -5.78 21.90
N LYS A 132 22.34 -5.65 22.14
CA LYS A 132 23.37 -5.74 21.09
C LYS A 132 23.40 -7.10 20.38
N ILE A 133 23.29 -8.19 21.14
CA ILE A 133 23.23 -9.55 20.58
C ILE A 133 21.97 -9.70 19.73
N ILE A 134 20.82 -9.24 20.23
CA ILE A 134 19.56 -9.37 19.50
C ILE A 134 19.56 -8.52 18.23
N THR A 135 20.07 -7.29 18.26
CA THR A 135 20.13 -6.43 17.05
C THR A 135 21.04 -7.05 16.00
N THR A 136 22.24 -7.50 16.37
CA THR A 136 23.18 -8.13 15.42
C THR A 136 22.64 -9.44 14.84
N LEU A 137 21.97 -10.27 15.65
CA LEU A 137 21.30 -11.47 15.16
C LEU A 137 20.11 -11.15 14.27
N SER A 138 19.34 -10.12 14.61
CA SER A 138 18.17 -9.72 13.81
C SER A 138 18.56 -9.21 12.43
N GLU A 139 19.70 -8.53 12.31
CA GLU A 139 20.27 -8.10 11.04
C GLU A 139 20.77 -9.30 10.21
N LYS A 140 21.48 -10.25 10.84
CA LYS A 140 22.01 -11.44 10.18
C LYS A 140 20.91 -12.39 9.69
N MET A 141 19.90 -12.64 10.52
CA MET A 141 18.84 -13.63 10.26
C MET A 141 17.54 -13.02 9.70
N ARG A 142 17.47 -11.68 9.61
CA ARG A 142 16.27 -10.92 9.20
C ARG A 142 15.01 -11.26 9.99
N HIS A 143 15.18 -11.75 11.22
CA HIS A 143 14.10 -12.12 12.11
C HIS A 143 14.32 -11.47 13.47
N CYS A 144 13.29 -10.79 13.99
CA CYS A 144 13.39 -10.04 15.23
C CYS A 144 12.37 -10.55 16.26
N PRO A 145 12.77 -10.78 17.53
CA PRO A 145 11.83 -11.19 18.57
C PRO A 145 10.80 -10.08 18.87
N THR A 146 9.56 -10.49 19.15
CA THR A 146 8.52 -9.56 19.63
C THR A 146 8.79 -9.11 21.06
N ASN A 147 8.24 -7.94 21.44
CA ASN A 147 8.37 -7.40 22.80
C ASN A 147 7.92 -8.39 23.89
N ALA A 148 6.87 -9.16 23.64
CA ALA A 148 6.42 -10.21 24.57
C ALA A 148 7.46 -11.34 24.70
N ARG A 149 8.06 -11.78 23.58
CA ARG A 149 9.06 -12.85 23.56
C ARG A 149 10.38 -12.42 24.21
N LEU A 150 10.74 -11.14 24.13
CA LEU A 150 11.95 -10.59 24.77
C LEU A 150 12.01 -10.85 26.27
N MET A 151 10.87 -10.89 26.97
CA MET A 151 10.84 -11.18 28.42
C MET A 151 11.20 -12.63 28.75
N HIS A 152 10.97 -13.54 27.81
CA HIS A 152 11.22 -14.97 27.99
C HIS A 152 12.65 -15.38 27.61
N ILE A 153 13.37 -14.54 26.87
CA ILE A 153 14.77 -14.77 26.51
C ILE A 153 15.65 -14.40 27.71
N LYS A 154 16.08 -15.40 28.48
CA LYS A 154 16.95 -15.25 29.65
C LYS A 154 18.34 -15.83 29.43
N SER A 155 18.48 -16.82 28.56
CA SER A 155 19.73 -17.49 28.24
C SER A 155 20.07 -17.40 26.75
N VAL A 156 21.32 -17.70 26.38
CA VAL A 156 21.74 -17.88 24.98
C VAL A 156 21.02 -19.09 24.36
N GLN A 157 20.74 -20.14 25.14
CA GLN A 157 19.93 -21.27 24.69
C GLN A 157 18.53 -20.82 24.25
N ASP A 158 17.89 -19.90 24.98
CA ASP A 158 16.56 -19.39 24.61
C ASP A 158 16.59 -18.63 23.28
N LEU A 159 17.72 -18.01 22.94
CA LEU A 159 17.93 -17.39 21.62
C LEU A 159 18.04 -18.44 20.52
N ILE A 160 18.78 -19.53 20.78
CA ILE A 160 18.90 -20.65 19.84
C ILE A 160 17.51 -21.24 19.57
N ASP A 161 16.77 -21.57 20.63
CA ASP A 161 15.43 -22.16 20.54
C ASP A 161 14.47 -21.22 19.78
N PHE A 162 14.58 -19.90 19.98
CA PHE A 162 13.79 -18.91 19.26
C PHE A 162 14.09 -18.87 17.75
N TYR A 163 15.37 -18.87 17.37
CA TYR A 163 15.76 -18.83 15.95
C TYR A 163 15.67 -20.20 15.26
N GLU A 164 15.53 -21.30 16.00
CA GLU A 164 15.19 -22.61 15.45
C GLU A 164 13.70 -22.76 15.15
N GLU A 165 12.84 -21.98 15.80
CA GLU A 165 11.39 -22.02 15.60
C GLU A 165 11.00 -21.40 14.24
N PRO A 166 10.45 -22.17 13.28
CA PRO A 166 9.99 -21.61 12.01
C PRO A 166 8.71 -20.81 12.21
N VAL A 167 8.59 -19.69 11.49
CA VAL A 167 7.40 -18.84 11.55
C VAL A 167 6.70 -18.83 10.20
N LYS A 168 5.38 -19.05 10.22
CA LYS A 168 4.52 -18.97 9.05
C LYS A 168 3.54 -17.80 9.16
N ASN A 169 3.34 -17.11 8.04
CA ASN A 169 2.43 -15.96 7.88
C ASN A 169 1.01 -16.38 7.45
N ILE A 170 0.69 -17.68 7.50
CA ILE A 170 -0.62 -18.23 7.18
C ILE A 170 -1.34 -18.70 8.44
N THR A 171 -2.66 -18.53 8.45
CA THR A 171 -3.51 -19.08 9.52
C THR A 171 -3.68 -20.58 9.35
N GLU A 172 -4.12 -21.26 10.42
CA GLU A 172 -4.42 -22.70 10.38
C GLU A 172 -5.48 -23.03 9.33
N TYR A 173 -6.51 -22.19 9.18
CA TYR A 173 -7.51 -22.36 8.12
C TYR A 173 -6.88 -22.31 6.73
N THR A 174 -6.03 -21.32 6.45
CA THR A 174 -5.34 -21.23 5.15
C THR A 174 -4.42 -22.43 4.92
N LYS A 175 -3.73 -22.89 5.97
CA LYS A 175 -2.89 -24.09 5.92
C LYS A 175 -3.70 -25.33 5.54
N LEU A 176 -4.84 -25.55 6.19
CA LEU A 176 -5.77 -26.64 5.86
C LEU A 176 -6.35 -26.46 4.45
N ALA A 177 -6.69 -25.23 4.05
CA ALA A 177 -7.23 -24.93 2.73
C ALA A 177 -6.21 -25.18 1.59
N ARG A 178 -4.90 -25.18 1.85
CA ARG A 178 -3.86 -25.46 0.84
C ARG A 178 -3.27 -26.86 0.91
N GLN A 179 -3.56 -27.60 1.97
CA GLN A 179 -3.01 -28.94 2.18
C GLN A 179 -3.48 -29.92 1.09
N GLU A 180 -2.57 -30.63 0.43
CA GLU A 180 -2.90 -31.59 -0.62
C GLU A 180 -3.52 -32.88 -0.08
N SER A 181 -3.11 -33.31 1.13
CA SER A 181 -3.58 -34.54 1.78
C SER A 181 -4.99 -34.45 2.39
N LYS A 182 -5.86 -33.63 1.81
CA LYS A 182 -7.24 -33.50 2.27
C LYS A 182 -8.09 -34.70 1.79
N PRO A 183 -9.05 -35.16 2.62
CA PRO A 183 -10.03 -36.15 2.20
C PRO A 183 -10.81 -35.68 0.95
N MET A 184 -11.10 -36.60 0.02
CA MET A 184 -11.79 -36.29 -1.23
C MET A 184 -13.19 -35.70 -1.05
N ASN A 185 -13.84 -35.96 0.10
CA ASN A 185 -15.16 -35.45 0.45
C ASN A 185 -15.13 -34.05 1.09
N ILE A 186 -13.96 -33.43 1.25
CA ILE A 186 -13.83 -32.11 1.90
C ILE A 186 -13.27 -31.10 0.90
N TYR A 187 -14.07 -30.07 0.63
CA TYR A 187 -13.65 -28.90 -0.14
C TYR A 187 -13.62 -27.66 0.76
N MET A 188 -12.46 -27.02 0.85
CA MET A 188 -12.26 -25.79 1.64
C MET A 188 -11.93 -24.63 0.71
N LEU A 189 -12.66 -23.52 0.86
CA LEU A 189 -12.46 -22.30 0.09
C LEU A 189 -11.55 -21.34 0.85
N GLU A 190 -10.30 -21.16 0.39
CA GLU A 190 -9.38 -20.21 1.02
C GLU A 190 -9.89 -18.77 0.90
N ASN A 191 -10.32 -18.39 -0.32
CA ASN A 191 -10.83 -17.07 -0.62
C ASN A 191 -12.36 -17.09 -0.69
N ALA A 192 -12.98 -16.09 -0.07
CA ALA A 192 -14.40 -15.85 -0.25
C ALA A 192 -14.67 -15.51 -1.72
N ARG A 193 -15.46 -16.34 -2.41
CA ARG A 193 -16.00 -16.00 -3.73
C ARG A 193 -17.02 -14.88 -3.54
N ARG A 194 -16.88 -13.81 -4.31
CA ARG A 194 -17.80 -12.67 -4.32
C ARG A 194 -18.39 -12.56 -5.70
N PHE A 195 -19.66 -12.17 -5.78
CA PHE A 195 -20.30 -11.86 -7.05
C PHE A 195 -19.80 -10.50 -7.51
N HIS A 196 -19.16 -10.46 -8.67
CA HIS A 196 -18.69 -9.22 -9.28
C HIS A 196 -19.20 -9.16 -10.72
N PRO A 197 -19.71 -8.02 -11.18
CA PRO A 197 -20.32 -7.94 -12.50
C PRO A 197 -19.34 -8.17 -13.67
N GLU A 198 -18.05 -7.88 -13.46
CA GLU A 198 -17.00 -8.18 -14.44
C GLU A 198 -16.66 -9.68 -14.55
N ASP A 199 -17.14 -10.54 -13.64
CA ASP A 199 -16.84 -11.97 -13.64
C ASP A 199 -17.81 -12.72 -14.59
N ILE A 200 -17.78 -12.36 -15.88
CA ILE A 200 -18.64 -12.94 -16.93
C ILE A 200 -18.35 -14.43 -17.12
N ASP A 201 -17.08 -14.83 -17.02
CA ASP A 201 -16.64 -16.22 -17.18
C ASP A 201 -16.97 -17.10 -15.95
N ALA A 202 -17.37 -16.49 -14.83
CA ALA A 202 -17.75 -17.25 -13.66
C ALA A 202 -19.13 -17.89 -13.84
N TRP A 203 -19.44 -18.90 -13.03
CA TRP A 203 -20.72 -19.62 -13.03
C TRP A 203 -21.98 -18.73 -12.90
N HIS A 204 -21.83 -17.50 -12.42
CA HIS A 204 -22.91 -16.53 -12.25
C HIS A 204 -23.03 -15.54 -13.42
N GLY A 205 -22.17 -15.61 -14.45
CA GLY A 205 -22.29 -14.80 -15.67
C GLY A 205 -22.27 -13.29 -15.43
N GLY A 206 -21.55 -12.80 -14.42
CA GLY A 206 -21.58 -11.40 -14.01
C GLY A 206 -22.88 -10.96 -13.31
N ILE A 207 -23.82 -11.86 -13.05
CA ILE A 207 -25.05 -11.54 -12.31
C ILE A 207 -24.70 -11.44 -10.82
N THR A 208 -24.98 -10.29 -10.22
CA THR A 208 -24.75 -10.08 -8.81
C THR A 208 -25.92 -10.53 -7.95
N ALA A 209 -25.62 -11.20 -6.83
CA ALA A 209 -26.63 -11.59 -5.84
C ALA A 209 -27.13 -10.42 -4.97
N PHE A 210 -26.50 -9.23 -5.06
CA PHE A 210 -26.77 -8.09 -4.18
C PHE A 210 -27.15 -6.83 -4.98
N PRO A 211 -28.35 -6.78 -5.60
CA PRO A 211 -28.82 -5.58 -6.30
C PRO A 211 -28.99 -4.40 -5.33
N GLY A 212 -28.74 -3.17 -5.81
CA GLY A 212 -28.92 -1.90 -5.08
C GLY A 212 -27.92 -1.58 -3.95
N SER A 213 -27.42 -2.59 -3.23
CA SER A 213 -26.46 -2.41 -2.12
C SER A 213 -25.04 -2.85 -2.47
N GLY A 214 -24.92 -3.91 -3.28
CA GLY A 214 -23.64 -4.43 -3.73
C GLY A 214 -22.86 -5.20 -2.68
N GLY A 215 -21.71 -5.71 -3.09
CA GLY A 215 -20.80 -6.41 -2.20
C GLY A 215 -19.92 -5.45 -1.40
N LYS A 216 -20.45 -4.80 -0.35
CA LYS A 216 -19.64 -3.93 0.53
C LYS A 216 -18.56 -4.72 1.29
N VAL A 217 -17.35 -4.19 1.35
CA VAL A 217 -16.26 -4.75 2.17
C VAL A 217 -16.02 -3.82 3.36
N ILE A 218 -16.24 -4.33 4.58
CA ILE A 218 -16.26 -3.50 5.79
C ILE A 218 -14.84 -3.18 6.28
N SER A 219 -13.99 -4.19 6.46
CA SER A 219 -12.68 -4.00 7.08
C SER A 219 -11.66 -3.43 6.10
N LEU A 220 -10.85 -2.45 6.54
CA LEU A 220 -9.74 -1.86 5.77
C LEU A 220 -8.77 -2.91 5.21
N ARG A 221 -8.49 -3.96 5.99
CA ARG A 221 -7.65 -5.08 5.54
C ARG A 221 -8.29 -5.82 4.36
N ASN A 222 -9.55 -6.22 4.48
CA ASN A 222 -10.22 -6.95 3.40
C ASN A 222 -10.45 -6.09 2.17
N LYS A 223 -10.55 -4.77 2.28
CA LYS A 223 -10.62 -3.86 1.12
C LYS A 223 -9.38 -3.92 0.23
N ARG A 224 -8.22 -4.28 0.79
CA ARG A 224 -6.99 -4.53 0.01
C ARG A 224 -7.01 -5.88 -0.72
N LEU A 225 -7.76 -6.86 -0.20
CA LEU A 225 -7.78 -8.24 -0.68
C LEU A 225 -8.94 -8.51 -1.65
N LEU A 226 -10.08 -7.90 -1.39
CA LEU A 226 -11.36 -8.21 -2.02
C LEU A 226 -11.82 -7.05 -2.88
N ARG A 227 -12.39 -7.38 -4.04
CA ARG A 227 -13.06 -6.41 -4.90
C ARG A 227 -14.37 -5.98 -4.26
N GLN A 228 -14.62 -4.69 -4.31
CA GLN A 228 -15.90 -4.08 -4.02
C GLN A 228 -16.39 -3.34 -5.26
N PHE A 229 -17.69 -3.39 -5.49
CA PHE A 229 -18.37 -2.66 -6.56
C PHE A 229 -19.59 -1.95 -5.97
N GLN A 230 -19.96 -0.84 -6.58
CA GLN A 230 -21.18 -0.09 -6.27
C GLN A 230 -22.20 -0.36 -7.38
N PRO A 231 -23.26 -1.13 -7.12
CA PRO A 231 -24.37 -1.17 -8.05
C PRO A 231 -25.04 0.20 -8.07
N LYS A 232 -25.73 0.48 -9.17
CA LYS A 232 -26.61 1.65 -9.22
C LYS A 232 -27.68 1.53 -8.15
N ALA A 233 -27.94 2.63 -7.46
CA ALA A 233 -28.95 2.69 -6.40
C ALA A 233 -30.35 2.44 -6.96
N ASP A 234 -30.60 3.00 -8.15
CA ASP A 234 -31.86 2.86 -8.86
C ASP A 234 -31.65 2.00 -10.12
N TRP A 235 -32.61 1.10 -10.36
CA TRP A 235 -32.66 0.28 -11.56
C TRP A 235 -33.52 1.00 -12.60
N TYR A 236 -32.90 1.63 -13.60
CA TYR A 236 -33.64 2.23 -14.72
C TYR A 236 -33.54 1.30 -15.93
N ASP A 237 -34.70 0.92 -16.50
CA ASP A 237 -34.82 -0.06 -17.59
C ASP A 237 -34.15 0.37 -18.92
N TYR A 238 -33.67 1.62 -19.02
CA TYR A 238 -33.12 2.19 -20.24
C TYR A 238 -31.58 2.20 -20.32
N GLU A 239 -30.89 1.71 -19.30
CA GLU A 239 -29.43 1.69 -19.28
C GLU A 239 -28.88 0.27 -19.38
N ASP A 240 -28.05 0.01 -20.40
CA ASP A 240 -27.41 -1.30 -20.62
C ASP A 240 -26.41 -1.69 -19.51
N GLN A 241 -25.99 -0.72 -18.68
CA GLN A 241 -25.03 -0.93 -17.60
C GLN A 241 -25.71 -0.86 -16.23
N THR A 242 -25.67 -1.97 -15.51
CA THR A 242 -26.33 -2.15 -14.20
C THR A 242 -25.49 -1.67 -13.01
N PHE A 243 -24.27 -1.16 -13.24
CA PHE A 243 -23.34 -0.76 -12.17
C PHE A 243 -22.41 0.37 -12.61
N ASP A 244 -21.94 1.16 -11.65
CA ASP A 244 -20.94 2.20 -11.88
C ASP A 244 -19.54 1.58 -11.78
N TYR A 245 -18.72 1.73 -12.84
CA TYR A 245 -17.34 1.25 -12.86
C TYR A 245 -16.39 2.02 -11.91
N ASN A 246 -16.86 3.12 -11.32
CA ASN A 246 -16.07 3.87 -10.37
C ASN A 246 -15.95 3.09 -9.07
N ARG A 247 -14.74 2.61 -8.78
CA ARG A 247 -14.44 1.96 -7.50
C ARG A 247 -14.78 2.90 -6.34
N PRO A 248 -15.52 2.46 -5.32
CA PRO A 248 -15.89 3.32 -4.19
C PRO A 248 -14.69 3.80 -3.38
N ASP A 249 -13.61 3.00 -3.41
CA ASP A 249 -12.37 3.28 -2.69
C ASP A 249 -11.37 4.06 -3.55
N LYS A 250 -11.73 4.46 -4.77
CA LYS A 250 -10.83 5.23 -5.63
C LYS A 250 -10.41 6.50 -4.90
N ASP A 251 -9.11 6.77 -4.91
CA ASP A 251 -8.49 7.91 -4.23
C ASP A 251 -8.54 7.87 -2.68
N MET A 252 -8.99 6.77 -2.07
CA MET A 252 -8.96 6.59 -0.62
C MET A 252 -7.59 6.08 -0.13
N PRO A 253 -7.18 6.39 1.13
CA PRO A 253 -5.90 5.92 1.68
C PRO A 253 -5.73 4.39 1.69
N TRP A 254 -6.84 3.66 1.71
CA TRP A 254 -6.89 2.19 1.66
C TRP A 254 -7.16 1.64 0.26
N ASP A 255 -7.24 2.48 -0.77
CA ASP A 255 -7.17 2.04 -2.15
C ASP A 255 -5.90 1.19 -2.30
N SER A 256 -6.01 0.04 -2.95
CA SER A 256 -4.86 -0.81 -3.24
C SER A 256 -3.69 -0.04 -3.85
N GLU A 257 -3.94 0.91 -4.77
CA GLU A 257 -2.86 1.69 -5.41
C GLU A 257 -2.23 2.71 -4.48
N ILE A 258 -3.05 3.41 -3.69
CA ILE A 258 -2.58 4.41 -2.73
C ILE A 258 -1.91 3.74 -1.54
N ALA A 259 -2.49 2.68 -1.00
CA ALA A 259 -1.89 1.88 0.06
C ALA A 259 -0.56 1.27 -0.39
N ARG A 260 -0.44 0.82 -1.65
CA ARG A 260 0.85 0.42 -2.26
C ARG A 260 1.84 1.59 -2.25
N ARG A 261 1.40 2.76 -2.72
CA ARG A 261 2.23 3.97 -2.70
C ARG A 261 2.69 4.29 -1.27
N MET A 262 1.81 4.23 -0.28
CA MET A 262 2.15 4.50 1.12
C MET A 262 3.08 3.45 1.74
N ASP A 263 2.83 2.17 1.48
CA ASP A 263 3.64 1.04 1.96
C ASP A 263 5.04 0.99 1.30
N ARG A 264 5.31 1.78 0.24
CA ARG A 264 6.65 1.97 -0.35
C ARG A 264 7.52 2.99 0.39
N TYR A 265 6.92 3.88 1.16
CA TYR A 265 7.65 4.90 1.91
C TYR A 265 7.96 4.62 3.39
N PRO A 266 7.64 3.48 4.03
CA PRO A 266 8.01 3.28 5.44
C PRO A 266 9.53 3.23 5.63
N GLU A 267 10.27 2.76 4.62
CA GLU A 267 11.73 2.74 4.60
C GLU A 267 12.33 3.97 3.90
N LYS A 268 11.53 4.91 3.39
CA LYS A 268 12.04 6.10 2.67
C LYS A 268 11.66 7.36 3.43
N ARG A 269 12.65 8.02 4.03
CA ARG A 269 12.47 9.33 4.68
C ARG A 269 12.77 10.43 3.67
N PHE A 270 11.86 11.38 3.53
CA PHE A 270 12.14 12.59 2.76
C PHE A 270 13.11 13.46 3.56
N ASP A 271 14.32 13.65 3.06
CA ASP A 271 15.28 14.56 3.67
C ASP A 271 15.05 15.96 3.13
N LEU A 272 14.71 16.88 4.02
CA LEU A 272 14.42 18.28 3.70
C LEU A 272 15.65 19.01 3.15
N LYS A 273 16.87 18.55 3.47
CA LYS A 273 18.13 19.17 3.02
C LYS A 273 18.45 18.77 1.58
N SER A 274 18.41 17.48 1.28
CA SER A 274 18.66 16.96 -0.07
C SER A 274 17.45 17.06 -1.00
N ARG A 275 16.25 17.32 -0.46
CA ARG A 275 14.96 17.29 -1.18
C ARG A 275 14.73 15.96 -1.91
N GLN A 276 15.28 14.87 -1.38
CA GLN A 276 15.19 13.53 -1.94
C GLN A 276 14.72 12.54 -0.87
N PHE A 277 14.11 11.45 -1.33
CA PHE A 277 13.76 10.34 -0.46
C PHE A 277 14.99 9.45 -0.24
N ILE A 278 15.51 9.43 1.00
CA ILE A 278 16.61 8.57 1.41
C ILE A 278 16.01 7.28 1.97
N ARG A 279 16.49 6.12 1.50
CA ARG A 279 16.15 4.83 2.12
C ARG A 279 16.84 4.76 3.49
N SER A 280 16.08 4.66 4.58
CA SER A 280 16.62 4.26 5.87
C SER A 280 17.11 2.82 5.74
N LYS A 281 18.44 2.63 5.74
CA LYS A 281 19.04 1.33 5.96
C LYS A 281 18.64 0.79 7.33
#